data_AF-A0A5Y3MJC8-F1
#
_entry.id   AF-A0A5Y3MJC8-F1
#
_cell.length_a   1.000
_cell.length_b   1.000
_cell.length_c   1.000
_cell.angle_alpha   90.00
_cell.angle_beta   90.00
_cell.angle_gamma   90.00
#
_symmetry.space_group_name_H-M   'P 1'
#
loop_
_entity.id
_entity.type
_entity.pdbx_description
1 polymer ?
#
loop_
_entity_poly.entity_id
_entity_poly.type
_entity_poly.pdbx_seq_one_letter_code
_entity_poly.pdbx_strand_id
1 'polypeptide(L)'
;MIITGNSTHIGAGATGGSTGPADDPRIDGIKKALDDTQIGLPRQPIMWVSTADDLSSLPVGAYRFARNKAPSKVLPTDSYVYLEVTGKRDTAGGSCIQIVEYLSPQKIWTGIRNNTNTDAEFTWIRQPFTPGLFTPAGDISRWTAGIDSTAGTADWKITRGTRGPSAYYLQPTNTGQQWEIQHPISGVADLFRYQGRVRFNFYYTASDDAATEGKDLLEVRLVIPDDIIPSKVTVPPPTPDRPYLAVGFIVRRVNGQLKVYDLDTDITSPQLSAISGSTWRGTTSKFGMTFYSGFYCYAMKDYSNYRRITPVRTGVNTPVNTLCIRSGDNPVRETGFSYLESRIPREILTHRLTLEDVGATFYCPYAYPHTSLILPDTPFPTGFSINLIAEGNTSNIVHPENKNVTIITGSDALPASSDAYASSKKQLIQVGPDGKTWSII
;
A
#
# COMPACT_ATOMS: atom_id res chain seq x y z
N MET A 1 2.69 -17.48 -38.92
CA MET A 1 3.85 -16.97 -39.67
C MET A 1 4.60 -15.99 -38.78
N ILE A 2 5.59 -16.51 -38.06
CA ILE A 2 6.76 -15.80 -37.53
C ILE A 2 7.89 -16.75 -37.87
N ILE A 3 8.80 -16.29 -38.72
CA ILE A 3 9.99 -17.03 -39.16
C ILE A 3 11.13 -16.60 -38.23
N THR A 4 11.67 -17.54 -37.48
CA THR A 4 12.94 -17.43 -36.77
C THR A 4 14.07 -17.74 -37.75
N GLY A 5 15.02 -16.82 -37.89
CA GLY A 5 16.16 -16.95 -38.80
C GLY A 5 17.24 -17.87 -38.22
N ASN A 6 17.43 -19.02 -38.86
CA ASN A 6 18.58 -19.90 -38.72
C ASN A 6 19.87 -19.18 -39.14
N SER A 7 20.92 -19.34 -38.35
CA SER A 7 22.29 -19.16 -38.80
C SER A 7 22.85 -20.50 -39.28
N THR A 8 23.52 -20.41 -40.42
CA THR A 8 24.03 -21.47 -41.29
C THR A 8 25.17 -22.26 -40.67
N HIS A 9 25.05 -23.59 -40.66
CA HIS A 9 26.18 -24.51 -40.54
C HIS A 9 26.94 -24.54 -41.88
N ILE A 10 28.20 -24.07 -41.88
CA ILE A 10 29.19 -24.44 -42.88
C ILE A 10 29.83 -25.74 -42.40
N GLY A 11 29.64 -26.81 -43.17
CA GLY A 11 30.35 -28.06 -42.97
C GLY A 11 31.80 -27.94 -43.44
N ALA A 12 32.73 -28.35 -42.57
CA ALA A 12 34.03 -28.86 -42.96
C ALA A 12 34.16 -30.25 -42.35
N GLY A 13 34.30 -31.26 -43.21
CA GLY A 13 34.54 -32.64 -42.81
C GLY A 13 36.02 -32.94 -42.58
N ALA A 14 36.23 -34.12 -41.96
CA ALA A 14 37.49 -34.86 -41.78
C ALA A 14 38.49 -34.25 -40.77
N THR A 15 39.10 -34.96 -39.81
CA THR A 15 39.19 -36.40 -39.51
C THR A 15 39.92 -36.53 -38.15
N GLY A 16 39.55 -37.55 -37.36
CA GLY A 16 40.48 -38.25 -36.45
C GLY A 16 40.75 -37.63 -35.08
N GLY A 17 40.25 -38.30 -34.04
CA GLY A 17 40.68 -38.10 -32.66
C GLY A 17 39.56 -38.36 -31.67
N SER A 18 39.51 -39.57 -31.11
CA SER A 18 38.65 -39.88 -29.96
C SER A 18 39.12 -39.10 -28.74
N THR A 19 38.27 -38.25 -28.18
CA THR A 19 38.40 -37.77 -26.82
C THR A 19 37.03 -37.86 -26.13
N GLY A 20 37.00 -38.35 -24.90
CA GLY A 20 35.78 -38.67 -24.18
C GLY A 20 34.97 -37.41 -23.82
N PRO A 21 33.80 -37.55 -23.17
CA PRO A 21 32.95 -36.42 -22.76
C PRO A 21 33.65 -35.41 -21.81
N ALA A 22 34.86 -35.72 -21.36
CA ALA A 22 35.70 -34.89 -20.51
C ALA A 22 36.59 -33.90 -21.27
N ASP A 23 36.73 -34.03 -22.59
CA ASP A 23 37.69 -33.27 -23.41
C ASP A 23 37.00 -32.44 -24.51
N ASP A 24 35.72 -32.09 -24.33
CA ASP A 24 35.05 -31.13 -25.23
C ASP A 24 35.53 -29.72 -24.85
N PRO A 25 36.25 -29.00 -25.73
CA PRO A 25 36.77 -27.66 -25.45
C PRO A 25 35.66 -26.64 -25.16
N ARG A 26 34.39 -26.96 -25.48
CA ARG A 26 33.23 -26.14 -25.07
C ARG A 26 32.88 -26.35 -23.60
N ILE A 27 33.03 -27.56 -23.06
CA ILE A 27 32.81 -27.84 -21.63
C ILE A 27 33.95 -27.25 -20.80
N ASP A 28 35.20 -27.31 -21.29
CA ASP A 28 36.32 -26.64 -20.64
C ASP A 28 36.24 -25.11 -20.73
N GLY A 29 35.74 -24.58 -21.85
CA GLY A 29 35.42 -23.15 -21.97
C GLY A 29 34.32 -22.70 -21.02
N ILE A 30 33.30 -23.53 -20.80
CA ILE A 30 32.20 -23.26 -19.85
C ILE A 30 32.67 -23.41 -18.40
N LYS A 31 33.47 -24.43 -18.07
CA LYS A 31 34.06 -24.59 -16.72
C LYS A 31 35.03 -23.46 -16.41
N LYS A 32 35.89 -23.08 -17.36
CA LYS A 32 36.77 -21.92 -17.21
C LYS A 32 35.97 -20.63 -17.06
N ALA A 33 34.90 -20.45 -17.83
CA ALA A 33 34.01 -19.29 -17.66
C ALA A 33 33.29 -19.30 -16.31
N LEU A 34 32.90 -20.48 -15.79
CA LEU A 34 32.31 -20.64 -14.44
C LEU A 34 33.34 -20.35 -13.33
N ASP A 35 34.56 -20.89 -13.45
CA ASP A 35 35.66 -20.67 -12.51
C ASP A 35 36.12 -19.20 -12.52
N ASP A 36 36.08 -18.55 -13.69
CA ASP A 36 36.32 -17.11 -13.85
C ASP A 36 35.14 -16.25 -13.31
N THR A 37 33.95 -16.82 -13.06
CA THR A 37 32.72 -16.08 -12.66
C THR A 37 32.19 -16.40 -11.26
N GLN A 38 33.05 -16.79 -10.31
CA GLN A 38 32.81 -16.89 -8.85
C GLN A 38 32.53 -18.31 -8.34
N ILE A 39 33.56 -19.00 -7.83
CA ILE A 39 33.60 -19.50 -6.44
C ILE A 39 35.07 -19.65 -6.03
N GLY A 40 35.59 -18.80 -5.12
CA GLY A 40 36.93 -18.98 -4.55
C GLY A 40 37.96 -17.87 -4.80
N LEU A 41 37.55 -16.65 -5.16
CA LEU A 41 38.49 -15.54 -5.20
C LEU A 41 39.01 -15.25 -3.77
N PRO A 42 40.34 -15.28 -3.50
CA PRO A 42 40.89 -14.56 -2.36
C PRO A 42 40.35 -13.12 -2.41
N ARG A 43 40.05 -12.51 -1.24
CA ARG A 43 39.55 -11.13 -1.11
C ARG A 43 40.12 -10.28 -2.25
N GLN A 44 39.25 -9.75 -3.12
CA GLN A 44 39.71 -8.90 -4.23
C GLN A 44 40.73 -7.91 -3.66
N PRO A 45 41.98 -7.92 -4.18
CA PRO A 45 43.04 -7.12 -3.58
C PRO A 45 42.60 -5.66 -3.58
N ILE A 46 42.75 -5.01 -2.41
CA ILE A 46 42.39 -3.61 -2.25
C ILE A 46 43.28 -2.77 -3.18
N MET A 47 42.66 -2.03 -4.09
CA MET A 47 43.33 -1.01 -4.87
C MET A 47 43.55 0.23 -4.00
N TRP A 48 44.82 0.53 -3.73
CA TRP A 48 45.23 1.74 -3.03
C TRP A 48 45.36 2.90 -4.02
N VAL A 49 44.41 3.83 -3.96
CA VAL A 49 44.37 5.00 -4.83
C VAL A 49 45.23 6.09 -4.23
N SER A 50 46.28 6.52 -4.95
CA SER A 50 47.21 7.56 -4.53
C SER A 50 47.08 8.82 -5.38
N THR A 51 46.69 8.67 -6.66
CA THR A 51 46.57 9.77 -7.63
C THR A 51 45.28 9.64 -8.47
N ALA A 52 44.87 10.72 -9.12
CA ALA A 52 43.76 10.68 -10.08
C ALA A 52 44.09 9.80 -11.31
N ASP A 53 45.37 9.65 -11.66
CA ASP A 53 45.80 8.82 -12.79
C ASP A 53 45.64 7.31 -12.51
N ASP A 54 45.71 6.90 -11.24
CA ASP A 54 45.40 5.52 -10.83
C ASP A 54 43.97 5.14 -11.25
N LEU A 55 43.05 6.10 -11.20
CA LEU A 55 41.66 5.92 -11.61
C LEU A 55 41.47 6.09 -13.12
N SER A 56 42.12 7.09 -13.72
CA SER A 56 42.01 7.38 -15.17
C SER A 56 42.68 6.32 -16.07
N SER A 57 43.62 5.54 -15.55
CA SER A 57 44.29 4.46 -16.30
C SER A 57 43.47 3.18 -16.41
N LEU A 58 42.43 3.01 -15.58
CA LEU A 58 41.56 1.83 -15.60
C LEU A 58 40.69 1.79 -16.88
N PRO A 59 40.48 0.63 -17.53
CA PRO A 59 39.60 0.53 -18.70
C PRO A 59 38.13 0.74 -18.33
N VAL A 60 37.28 1.08 -19.32
CA VAL A 60 35.81 1.10 -19.13
C VAL A 60 35.34 -0.28 -18.69
N GLY A 61 34.38 -0.33 -17.75
CA GLY A 61 33.88 -1.56 -17.16
C GLY A 61 34.82 -2.17 -16.12
N ALA A 62 35.93 -1.52 -15.76
CA ALA A 62 36.76 -1.97 -14.65
C ALA A 62 36.02 -1.83 -13.32
N TYR A 63 35.86 -2.95 -12.62
CA TYR A 63 35.36 -3.01 -11.25
C TYR A 63 36.50 -3.27 -10.26
N ARG A 64 36.60 -2.47 -9.20
CA ARG A 64 37.66 -2.59 -8.17
C ARG A 64 37.10 -2.36 -6.77
N PHE A 65 37.63 -3.08 -5.80
CA PHE A 65 37.50 -2.73 -4.38
C PHE A 65 38.67 -1.81 -3.99
N ALA A 66 38.38 -0.58 -3.59
CA ALA A 66 39.40 0.49 -3.51
C ALA A 66 39.30 1.32 -2.24
N ARG A 67 40.40 2.01 -1.90
CA ARG A 67 40.47 3.01 -0.82
C ARG A 67 41.59 4.02 -1.08
N ASN A 68 41.44 5.25 -0.60
CA ASN A 68 42.52 6.24 -0.58
C ASN A 68 43.74 5.72 0.18
N LYS A 69 44.93 5.83 -0.42
CA LYS A 69 46.21 5.58 0.25
C LYS A 69 46.59 6.85 1.00
N ALA A 70 46.65 6.80 2.33
CA ALA A 70 47.04 7.96 3.11
C ALA A 70 48.42 8.51 2.66
N PRO A 71 48.59 9.84 2.50
CA PRO A 71 47.65 10.91 2.85
C PRO A 71 46.74 11.41 1.71
N SER A 72 46.68 10.71 0.56
CA SER A 72 45.92 11.15 -0.62
C SER A 72 44.40 11.21 -0.37
N LYS A 73 43.71 12.09 -1.10
CA LYS A 73 42.24 12.29 -1.04
C LYS A 73 41.60 12.28 -2.43
N VAL A 74 41.89 11.26 -3.22
CA VAL A 74 41.39 11.16 -4.60
C VAL A 74 39.92 10.76 -4.63
N LEU A 75 39.53 9.76 -3.84
CA LEU A 75 38.14 9.37 -3.61
C LEU A 75 37.48 10.37 -2.63
N PRO A 76 36.15 10.60 -2.71
CA PRO A 76 35.45 11.57 -1.87
C PRO A 76 35.21 11.09 -0.43
N THR A 77 35.77 9.93 -0.06
CA THR A 77 35.56 9.27 1.23
C THR A 77 36.82 8.52 1.65
N ASP A 78 37.06 8.46 2.96
CA ASP A 78 38.16 7.69 3.56
C ASP A 78 37.78 6.20 3.80
N SER A 79 36.54 5.81 3.45
CA SER A 79 36.02 4.46 3.55
C SER A 79 36.47 3.56 2.39
N TYR A 80 36.21 2.26 2.52
CA TYR A 80 36.34 1.33 1.39
C TYR A 80 35.17 1.51 0.43
N VAL A 81 35.45 1.38 -0.87
CA VAL A 81 34.43 1.55 -1.92
C VAL A 81 34.49 0.42 -2.95
N TYR A 82 33.33 0.10 -3.52
CA TYR A 82 33.27 -0.54 -4.82
C TYR A 82 33.30 0.55 -5.89
N LEU A 83 34.24 0.45 -6.81
CA LEU A 83 34.44 1.39 -7.91
C LEU A 83 34.14 0.71 -9.23
N GLU A 84 33.45 1.44 -10.11
CA GLU A 84 33.21 1.11 -11.51
C GLU A 84 33.62 2.27 -12.42
N VAL A 85 34.41 2.00 -13.45
CA VAL A 85 34.66 2.97 -14.52
C VAL A 85 33.52 2.90 -15.54
N THR A 86 32.61 3.85 -15.46
CA THR A 86 31.39 3.87 -16.30
C THR A 86 31.63 4.39 -17.70
N GLY A 87 32.73 5.11 -17.94
CA GLY A 87 33.09 5.58 -19.27
C GLY A 87 34.42 6.31 -19.36
N LYS A 88 34.96 6.38 -20.57
CA LYS A 88 36.03 7.32 -20.94
C LYS A 88 35.43 8.53 -21.64
N ARG A 89 36.10 9.68 -21.50
CA ARG A 89 35.71 10.89 -22.21
C ARG A 89 36.63 11.10 -23.41
N ASP A 90 36.19 11.94 -24.35
CA ASP A 90 36.90 12.25 -25.61
C ASP A 90 38.14 13.15 -25.40
N THR A 91 38.77 13.06 -24.23
CA THR A 91 39.97 13.80 -23.84
C THR A 91 40.98 12.84 -23.21
N ALA A 92 42.28 13.10 -23.42
CA ALA A 92 43.34 12.28 -22.84
C ALA A 92 43.15 12.12 -21.32
N GLY A 93 43.01 10.86 -20.88
CA GLY A 93 42.75 10.43 -19.50
C GLY A 93 41.46 10.95 -18.85
N GLY A 94 40.53 11.52 -19.62
CA GLY A 94 39.19 11.86 -19.15
C GLY A 94 38.40 10.59 -18.79
N SER A 95 37.76 10.59 -17.63
CA SER A 95 37.07 9.40 -17.10
C SER A 95 35.83 9.75 -16.28
N CYS A 96 34.83 8.87 -16.35
CA CYS A 96 33.65 8.86 -15.51
C CYS A 96 33.68 7.59 -14.65
N ILE A 97 33.47 7.78 -13.35
CA ILE A 97 33.57 6.70 -12.36
C ILE A 97 32.37 6.79 -11.44
N GLN A 98 31.76 5.65 -11.15
CA GLN A 98 30.79 5.51 -10.08
C GLN A 98 31.44 4.75 -8.93
N ILE A 99 31.19 5.20 -7.71
CA ILE A 99 31.60 4.47 -6.51
C ILE A 99 30.42 4.30 -5.55
N VAL A 100 30.47 3.21 -4.79
CA VAL A 100 29.53 2.87 -3.73
C VAL A 100 30.33 2.59 -2.47
N GLU A 101 30.06 3.28 -1.36
CA GLU A 101 30.72 2.98 -0.09
C GLU A 101 30.36 1.58 0.43
N TYR A 102 31.37 0.80 0.81
CA TYR A 102 31.20 -0.57 1.31
C TYR A 102 30.34 -0.63 2.58
N LEU A 103 30.61 0.25 3.54
CA LEU A 103 29.89 0.32 4.82
C LEU A 103 28.64 1.19 4.74
N SER A 104 28.40 1.86 3.62
CA SER A 104 27.24 2.73 3.43
C SER A 104 26.82 2.73 1.96
N PRO A 105 26.23 1.63 1.45
CA PRO A 105 25.89 1.48 0.04
C PRO A 105 24.96 2.58 -0.51
N GLN A 106 24.22 3.28 0.36
CA GLN A 106 23.42 4.45 0.05
C GLN A 106 24.24 5.71 -0.30
N LYS A 107 25.55 5.73 -0.03
CA LYS A 107 26.46 6.82 -0.44
C LYS A 107 27.11 6.45 -1.76
N ILE A 108 26.39 6.78 -2.82
CA ILE A 108 26.86 6.64 -4.19
C ILE A 108 27.42 7.98 -4.64
N TRP A 109 28.58 7.94 -5.30
CA TRP A 109 29.20 9.12 -5.89
C TRP A 109 29.52 8.87 -7.35
N THR A 110 29.39 9.93 -8.16
CA THR A 110 29.89 9.95 -9.53
C THR A 110 31.03 10.95 -9.61
N GLY A 111 32.20 10.44 -9.95
CA GLY A 111 33.40 11.22 -10.21
C GLY A 111 33.53 11.48 -11.70
N ILE A 112 33.78 12.72 -12.08
CA ILE A 112 34.09 13.11 -13.45
C ILE A 112 35.44 13.82 -13.47
N ARG A 113 36.32 13.38 -14.36
CA ARG A 113 37.56 14.07 -14.69
C ARG A 113 37.56 14.44 -16.17
N ASN A 114 37.73 15.72 -16.47
CA ASN A 114 37.54 16.26 -17.82
C ASN A 114 38.83 16.33 -18.68
N ASN A 115 40.04 16.34 -18.10
CA ASN A 115 41.33 16.22 -18.82
C ASN A 115 42.51 15.85 -17.86
N THR A 116 43.66 15.43 -18.41
CA THR A 116 44.92 15.16 -17.66
C THR A 116 45.99 16.23 -17.78
N ASN A 117 45.78 17.28 -18.60
CA ASN A 117 46.86 18.22 -18.95
C ASN A 117 47.16 19.27 -17.87
N THR A 118 46.41 19.22 -16.78
CA THR A 118 46.69 19.87 -15.50
C THR A 118 46.46 18.82 -14.42
N ASP A 119 46.92 19.04 -13.19
CA ASP A 119 46.64 18.20 -12.01
C ASP A 119 45.13 18.15 -11.62
N ALA A 120 44.24 18.13 -12.62
CA ALA A 120 42.80 18.14 -12.47
C ALA A 120 42.35 16.88 -11.75
N GLU A 121 41.89 17.07 -10.51
CA GLU A 121 41.29 16.04 -9.70
C GLU A 121 39.91 15.62 -10.24
N PHE A 122 39.38 14.51 -9.74
CA PHE A 122 37.99 14.15 -9.99
C PHE A 122 37.06 15.14 -9.28
N THR A 123 36.08 15.67 -10.00
CA THR A 123 34.93 16.33 -9.37
C THR A 123 33.94 15.26 -8.97
N TRP A 124 33.72 15.10 -7.67
CA TRP A 124 32.76 14.13 -7.14
C TRP A 124 31.43 14.77 -6.85
N ILE A 125 30.39 14.22 -7.43
CA ILE A 125 29.00 14.58 -7.16
C ILE A 125 28.37 13.44 -6.39
N ARG A 126 27.80 13.74 -5.24
CA ARG A 126 27.00 12.77 -4.49
C ARG A 126 25.71 12.54 -5.26
N GLN A 127 25.43 11.29 -5.61
CA GLN A 127 24.15 10.97 -6.23
C GLN A 127 23.04 11.14 -5.19
N PRO A 128 21.90 11.76 -5.55
CA PRO A 128 20.75 11.81 -4.66
C PRO A 128 20.27 10.37 -4.45
N PHE A 129 20.50 9.85 -3.25
CA PHE A 129 19.76 8.69 -2.78
C PHE A 129 18.30 9.13 -2.67
N THR A 130 17.43 8.56 -3.50
CA THR A 130 15.98 8.73 -3.33
C THR A 130 15.54 7.60 -2.41
N PRO A 131 15.22 7.88 -1.13
CA PRO A 131 14.74 6.82 -0.26
C PRO A 131 13.47 6.22 -0.83
N GLY A 132 13.34 4.89 -0.74
CA GLY A 132 12.13 4.21 -1.21
C GLY A 132 10.88 4.74 -0.54
N LEU A 133 9.80 4.90 -1.31
CA LEU A 133 8.45 5.12 -0.77
C LEU A 133 7.67 3.82 -0.91
N PHE A 134 7.34 3.22 0.22
CA PHE A 134 6.54 2.01 0.30
C PHE A 134 5.14 2.38 0.76
N THR A 135 4.16 2.21 -0.12
CA THR A 135 2.74 2.44 0.17
C THR A 135 1.95 1.27 -0.40
N PRO A 136 0.94 0.75 0.31
CA PRO A 136 0.08 -0.28 -0.25
C PRO A 136 -0.71 0.28 -1.45
N ALA A 137 -0.77 -0.48 -2.52
CA ALA A 137 -1.67 -0.24 -3.64
C ALA A 137 -3.12 -0.28 -3.18
N GLY A 138 -3.93 0.67 -3.65
CA GLY A 138 -5.32 0.79 -3.26
C GLY A 138 -6.03 1.93 -3.97
N ASP A 139 -7.34 1.76 -4.16
CA ASP A 139 -8.20 2.82 -4.70
C ASP A 139 -8.89 3.55 -3.55
N ILE A 140 -8.82 4.89 -3.59
CA ILE A 140 -9.59 5.77 -2.72
C ILE A 140 -10.49 6.61 -3.58
N SER A 141 -11.80 6.44 -3.41
CA SER A 141 -12.77 7.40 -3.92
C SER A 141 -13.37 8.15 -2.74
N ARG A 142 -13.36 9.48 -2.82
CA ARG A 142 -13.98 10.38 -1.83
C ARG A 142 -14.86 11.35 -2.56
N TRP A 143 -16.10 11.41 -2.14
CA TRP A 143 -17.04 12.45 -2.52
C TRP A 143 -17.50 13.19 -1.26
N THR A 144 -17.55 14.52 -1.36
CA THR A 144 -18.02 15.39 -0.30
C THR A 144 -19.00 16.40 -0.91
N ALA A 145 -20.10 16.69 -0.21
CA ALA A 145 -20.95 17.80 -0.62
C ALA A 145 -20.15 19.12 -0.55
N GLY A 146 -20.04 19.83 -1.67
CA GLY A 146 -19.23 21.05 -1.81
C GLY A 146 -20.05 22.25 -2.28
N ILE A 147 -19.38 23.41 -2.36
CA ILE A 147 -19.95 24.68 -2.86
C ILE A 147 -20.07 24.70 -4.39
N ASP A 148 -19.44 23.74 -5.08
CA ASP A 148 -19.40 23.71 -6.54
C ASP A 148 -20.82 23.96 -7.06
N SER A 149 -20.95 25.13 -7.67
CA SER A 149 -22.19 25.75 -8.15
C SER A 149 -22.79 24.97 -9.31
N THR A 150 -22.43 23.70 -9.46
CA THR A 150 -23.20 22.73 -10.20
C THR A 150 -24.55 22.69 -9.50
N ALA A 151 -25.55 23.32 -10.12
CA ALA A 151 -26.93 23.06 -9.78
C ALA A 151 -27.06 21.55 -9.62
N GLY A 152 -27.53 21.09 -8.46
CA GLY A 152 -27.87 19.69 -8.34
C GLY A 152 -28.78 19.33 -9.52
N THR A 153 -28.75 18.07 -9.95
CA THR A 153 -29.65 17.63 -11.02
C THR A 153 -31.10 17.91 -10.59
N ALA A 154 -32.07 17.86 -11.50
CA ALA A 154 -33.48 18.11 -11.15
C ALA A 154 -33.95 17.31 -9.92
N ASP A 155 -33.31 16.17 -9.65
CA ASP A 155 -33.58 15.23 -8.58
C ASP A 155 -32.83 15.48 -7.26
N TRP A 156 -31.80 16.34 -7.25
CA TRP A 156 -30.95 16.58 -6.08
C TRP A 156 -30.66 18.07 -5.85
N LYS A 157 -30.57 18.49 -4.59
CA LYS A 157 -30.18 19.85 -4.20
C LYS A 157 -29.04 19.81 -3.20
N ILE A 158 -28.15 20.79 -3.27
CA ILE A 158 -27.12 21.02 -2.26
C ILE A 158 -27.62 22.11 -1.30
N THR A 159 -27.77 21.77 -0.03
CA THR A 159 -28.22 22.68 1.02
C THR A 159 -27.10 22.94 2.01
N ARG A 160 -26.97 24.19 2.46
CA ARG A 160 -26.04 24.53 3.54
C ARG A 160 -26.54 23.92 4.85
N GLY A 161 -25.68 23.20 5.54
CA GLY A 161 -25.97 22.65 6.86
C GLY A 161 -26.01 23.75 7.93
N THR A 162 -27.05 23.74 8.77
CA THR A 162 -27.15 24.63 9.94
C THR A 162 -26.52 24.03 11.21
N ARG A 163 -26.33 22.70 11.26
CA ARG A 163 -25.64 21.95 12.32
C ARG A 163 -24.98 20.68 11.76
N GLY A 164 -23.73 20.39 12.15
CA GLY A 164 -22.99 19.16 11.78
C GLY A 164 -21.53 19.42 11.36
N PRO A 165 -20.68 18.36 11.23
CA PRO A 165 -19.28 18.49 10.81
C PRO A 165 -19.09 18.83 9.33
N SER A 166 -20.16 18.83 8.53
CA SER A 166 -20.14 19.19 7.10
C SER A 166 -20.93 20.48 6.87
N ALA A 167 -20.35 21.41 6.12
CA ALA A 167 -21.00 22.68 5.80
C ALA A 167 -22.15 22.54 4.78
N TYR A 168 -22.22 21.41 4.07
CA TYR A 168 -23.17 21.16 2.97
C TYR A 168 -23.71 19.73 2.97
N TYR A 169 -24.89 19.57 2.40
CA TYR A 169 -25.62 18.32 2.27
C TYR A 169 -26.26 18.20 0.89
N LEU A 170 -26.15 17.03 0.27
CA LEU A 170 -26.91 16.62 -0.90
C LEU A 170 -28.23 15.99 -0.43
N GLN A 171 -29.35 16.53 -0.89
CA GLN A 171 -30.70 16.09 -0.53
C GLN A 171 -31.52 15.82 -1.79
N PRO A 172 -32.43 14.82 -1.78
CA PRO A 172 -33.37 14.65 -2.87
C PRO A 172 -34.31 15.87 -2.95
N THR A 173 -34.63 16.32 -4.16
CA THR A 173 -35.63 17.39 -4.38
C THR A 173 -37.04 16.84 -4.25
N ASN A 174 -37.27 15.61 -4.76
CA ASN A 174 -38.55 14.93 -4.63
C ASN A 174 -38.61 14.07 -3.36
N THR A 175 -39.04 14.70 -2.28
CA THR A 175 -39.07 14.11 -0.93
C THR A 175 -40.16 13.07 -0.70
N GLY A 176 -41.07 12.90 -1.67
CA GLY A 176 -42.19 11.95 -1.60
C GLY A 176 -41.96 10.65 -2.38
N GLN A 177 -40.85 10.53 -3.11
CA GLN A 177 -40.51 9.35 -3.90
C GLN A 177 -39.21 8.73 -3.40
N GLN A 178 -39.06 7.42 -3.64
CA GLN A 178 -37.82 6.72 -3.35
C GLN A 178 -36.67 7.37 -4.12
N TRP A 179 -35.57 7.64 -3.42
CA TRP A 179 -34.33 8.15 -4.00
C TRP A 179 -33.23 7.11 -3.87
N GLU A 180 -32.25 7.16 -4.77
CA GLU A 180 -31.13 6.24 -4.82
C GLU A 180 -29.84 6.94 -5.27
N ILE A 181 -28.73 6.58 -4.64
CA ILE A 181 -27.36 6.93 -5.03
C ILE A 181 -26.66 5.63 -5.40
N GLN A 182 -26.12 5.56 -6.62
CA GLN A 182 -25.31 4.46 -7.09
C GLN A 182 -23.83 4.87 -7.17
N HIS A 183 -22.96 4.05 -6.61
CA HIS A 183 -21.51 4.23 -6.63
C HIS A 183 -20.83 2.93 -7.10
N PRO A 184 -20.38 2.88 -8.36
CA PRO A 184 -19.64 1.74 -8.88
C PRO A 184 -18.35 1.49 -8.10
N ILE A 185 -18.07 0.23 -7.80
CA ILE A 185 -16.89 -0.23 -7.05
C ILE A 185 -16.02 -1.07 -7.99
N SER A 186 -14.82 -0.57 -8.30
CA SER A 186 -13.81 -1.33 -9.03
C SER A 186 -13.30 -2.50 -8.19
N GLY A 187 -13.32 -3.72 -8.73
CA GLY A 187 -12.76 -4.92 -8.09
C GLY A 187 -13.33 -5.17 -6.68
N VAL A 188 -14.64 -5.38 -6.58
CA VAL A 188 -15.37 -5.57 -5.32
C VAL A 188 -14.85 -6.74 -4.47
N ALA A 189 -14.25 -7.77 -5.09
CA ALA A 189 -13.65 -8.92 -4.41
C ALA A 189 -12.55 -8.48 -3.42
N ASP A 190 -11.82 -7.43 -3.75
CA ASP A 190 -10.70 -6.93 -2.96
C ASP A 190 -11.15 -6.29 -1.64
N LEU A 191 -12.41 -5.82 -1.55
CA LEU A 191 -12.99 -5.41 -0.28
C LEU A 191 -12.94 -6.56 0.73
N PHE A 192 -13.33 -7.76 0.32
CA PHE A 192 -13.34 -8.94 1.20
C PHE A 192 -11.95 -9.53 1.38
N ARG A 193 -11.11 -9.51 0.34
CA ARG A 193 -9.77 -10.11 0.39
C ARG A 193 -8.80 -9.29 1.24
N TYR A 194 -8.80 -7.97 1.07
CA TYR A 194 -7.83 -7.06 1.65
C TYR A 194 -8.43 -6.10 2.68
N GLN A 195 -9.62 -6.40 3.21
CA GLN A 195 -10.24 -5.67 4.32
C GLN A 195 -10.58 -4.20 3.99
N GLY A 196 -11.29 -4.01 2.87
CA GLY A 196 -11.73 -2.70 2.43
C GLY A 196 -12.82 -2.08 3.32
N ARG A 197 -13.18 -0.83 3.00
CA ARG A 197 -14.18 -0.08 3.75
C ARG A 197 -14.97 0.85 2.86
N VAL A 198 -16.27 0.91 3.10
CA VAL A 198 -17.16 1.91 2.53
C VAL A 198 -17.79 2.68 3.68
N ARG A 199 -17.81 4.01 3.62
CA ARG A 199 -18.42 4.85 4.65
C ARG A 199 -19.04 6.10 4.08
N PHE A 200 -20.10 6.58 4.71
CA PHE A 200 -20.79 7.78 4.30
C PHE A 200 -21.44 8.47 5.49
N ASN A 201 -21.74 9.76 5.33
CA ASN A 201 -22.47 10.54 6.32
C ASN A 201 -23.92 10.64 5.88
N PHE A 202 -24.83 10.28 6.77
CA PHE A 202 -26.26 10.36 6.57
C PHE A 202 -26.90 11.20 7.67
N TYR A 203 -27.93 11.96 7.32
CA TYR A 203 -28.80 12.58 8.31
C TYR A 203 -30.24 12.54 7.79
N TYR A 204 -31.16 12.77 8.72
CA TYR A 204 -32.55 12.99 8.39
C TYR A 204 -33.19 14.01 9.34
N THR A 205 -34.21 14.69 8.85
CA THR A 205 -35.10 15.55 9.61
C THR A 205 -36.54 15.08 9.40
N ALA A 206 -37.35 15.25 10.44
CA ALA A 206 -38.76 14.89 10.46
C ALA A 206 -39.49 15.80 11.45
N SER A 207 -40.81 15.88 11.39
CA SER A 207 -41.62 16.71 12.31
C SER A 207 -41.60 16.19 13.75
N ASP A 208 -41.81 14.89 13.92
CA ASP A 208 -41.89 14.20 15.22
C ASP A 208 -41.47 12.72 15.08
N ASP A 209 -41.43 11.98 16.18
CA ASP A 209 -41.00 10.58 16.20
C ASP A 209 -41.99 9.66 15.46
N ALA A 210 -43.28 10.00 15.46
CA ALA A 210 -44.30 9.24 14.74
C ALA A 210 -44.11 9.34 13.21
N ALA A 211 -43.59 10.46 12.72
CA ALA A 211 -43.32 10.67 11.30
C ALA A 211 -42.24 9.75 10.72
N THR A 212 -41.42 9.11 11.57
CA THR A 212 -40.38 8.17 11.16
C THR A 212 -40.61 6.73 11.61
N GLU A 213 -41.49 6.52 12.59
CA GLU A 213 -41.80 5.19 13.14
C GLU A 213 -42.27 4.21 12.05
N GLY A 214 -41.69 2.99 12.06
CA GLY A 214 -41.96 1.95 11.07
C GLY A 214 -41.31 2.17 9.70
N LYS A 215 -40.67 3.33 9.44
CA LYS A 215 -40.09 3.65 8.14
C LYS A 215 -38.63 3.21 8.00
N ASP A 216 -38.29 2.75 6.81
CA ASP A 216 -36.93 2.57 6.34
C ASP A 216 -36.30 3.91 6.00
N LEU A 217 -35.42 4.34 6.88
CA LEU A 217 -34.72 5.62 6.73
C LEU A 217 -33.66 5.53 5.65
N LEU A 218 -33.02 4.36 5.55
CA LEU A 218 -31.85 4.12 4.74
C LEU A 218 -31.72 2.62 4.48
N GLU A 219 -31.53 2.26 3.22
CA GLU A 219 -31.05 0.96 2.79
C GLU A 219 -29.70 1.12 2.11
N VAL A 220 -28.75 0.27 2.47
CA VAL A 220 -27.42 0.21 1.89
C VAL A 220 -27.23 -1.17 1.31
N ARG A 221 -26.91 -1.26 0.03
CA ARG A 221 -26.75 -2.52 -0.68
C ARG A 221 -25.50 -2.47 -1.54
N LEU A 222 -24.63 -3.45 -1.43
CA LEU A 222 -23.56 -3.68 -2.38
C LEU A 222 -23.90 -4.96 -3.13
N VAL A 223 -24.21 -4.82 -4.43
CA VAL A 223 -24.43 -5.98 -5.30
C VAL A 223 -23.09 -6.53 -5.73
N ILE A 224 -22.89 -7.83 -5.52
CA ILE A 224 -21.64 -8.53 -5.73
C ILE A 224 -21.85 -9.71 -6.70
N PRO A 225 -20.82 -10.11 -7.44
CA PRO A 225 -20.92 -11.29 -8.30
C PRO A 225 -20.92 -12.57 -7.46
N ASP A 226 -21.45 -13.66 -8.01
CA ASP A 226 -21.58 -14.93 -7.30
C ASP A 226 -20.24 -15.64 -7.06
N ASP A 227 -19.28 -15.44 -7.96
CA ASP A 227 -17.99 -16.11 -7.99
C ASP A 227 -17.02 -15.64 -6.89
N ILE A 228 -17.29 -14.50 -6.23
CA ILE A 228 -16.45 -14.01 -5.12
C ILE A 228 -16.80 -14.66 -3.79
N ILE A 229 -17.91 -15.42 -3.71
CA ILE A 229 -18.31 -16.10 -2.48
C ILE A 229 -17.38 -17.29 -2.22
N PRO A 230 -16.66 -17.35 -1.09
CA PRO A 230 -15.90 -18.53 -0.73
C PRO A 230 -16.83 -19.72 -0.46
N SER A 231 -16.38 -20.93 -0.80
CA SER A 231 -17.15 -22.18 -0.64
C SER A 231 -17.72 -22.44 0.76
N LYS A 232 -17.11 -21.86 1.81
CA LYS A 232 -17.55 -21.97 3.21
C LYS A 232 -18.70 -21.02 3.59
N VAL A 233 -19.09 -20.09 2.72
CA VAL A 233 -20.19 -19.15 2.96
C VAL A 233 -21.43 -19.68 2.25
N THR A 234 -22.47 -20.00 3.02
CA THR A 234 -23.73 -20.49 2.47
C THR A 234 -24.63 -19.32 2.08
N VAL A 235 -25.10 -19.33 0.84
CA VAL A 235 -26.09 -18.36 0.33
C VAL A 235 -27.19 -19.09 -0.41
N PRO A 236 -28.46 -18.65 -0.29
CA PRO A 236 -29.55 -19.21 -1.09
C PRO A 236 -29.26 -19.16 -2.60
N PRO A 237 -29.70 -20.16 -3.39
CA PRO A 237 -29.60 -20.11 -4.84
C PRO A 237 -30.42 -18.95 -5.40
N PRO A 238 -30.01 -18.36 -6.55
CA PRO A 238 -30.79 -17.32 -7.20
C PRO A 238 -32.15 -17.85 -7.65
N THR A 239 -33.18 -17.03 -7.51
CA THR A 239 -34.54 -17.30 -8.01
C THR A 239 -34.95 -16.23 -9.03
N PRO A 240 -35.98 -16.45 -9.87
CA PRO A 240 -36.44 -15.43 -10.81
C PRO A 240 -36.77 -14.08 -10.16
N ASP A 241 -37.38 -14.11 -8.97
CA ASP A 241 -37.74 -12.89 -8.22
C ASP A 241 -36.56 -12.29 -7.45
N ARG A 242 -35.50 -13.07 -7.21
CA ARG A 242 -34.32 -12.66 -6.43
C ARG A 242 -33.03 -13.16 -7.08
N PRO A 243 -32.67 -12.67 -8.28
CA PRO A 243 -31.52 -13.19 -9.00
C PRO A 243 -30.19 -12.64 -8.46
N TYR A 244 -30.18 -11.43 -7.91
CA TYR A 244 -28.93 -10.72 -7.59
C TYR A 244 -28.45 -11.05 -6.18
N LEU A 245 -27.14 -11.15 -6.02
CA LEU A 245 -26.49 -11.34 -4.73
C LEU A 245 -26.07 -10.00 -4.15
N ALA A 246 -26.39 -9.76 -2.89
CA ALA A 246 -26.04 -8.51 -2.22
C ALA A 246 -25.60 -8.69 -0.77
N VAL A 247 -24.77 -7.77 -0.30
CA VAL A 247 -24.47 -7.56 1.13
C VAL A 247 -24.87 -6.15 1.51
N GLY A 248 -25.39 -5.96 2.72
CA GLY A 248 -25.78 -4.64 3.18
C GLY A 248 -26.72 -4.68 4.37
N PHE A 249 -27.40 -3.58 4.62
CA PHE A 249 -28.28 -3.44 5.78
C PHE A 249 -29.35 -2.39 5.56
N ILE A 250 -30.39 -2.46 6.38
CA ILE A 250 -31.48 -1.49 6.45
C ILE A 250 -31.46 -0.82 7.82
N VAL A 251 -31.62 0.51 7.86
CA VAL A 251 -31.81 1.28 9.08
C VAL A 251 -33.27 1.71 9.16
N ARG A 252 -33.96 1.26 10.20
CA ARG A 252 -35.39 1.49 10.41
C ARG A 252 -35.65 2.06 11.80
N ARG A 253 -36.66 2.92 11.93
CA ARG A 253 -37.16 3.36 13.24
C ARG A 253 -38.21 2.36 13.76
N VAL A 254 -37.96 1.75 14.91
CA VAL A 254 -38.91 0.84 15.57
C VAL A 254 -38.86 1.02 17.08
N ASN A 255 -40.03 1.19 17.69
CA ASN A 255 -40.23 1.44 19.12
C ASN A 255 -39.39 2.62 19.63
N GLY A 256 -39.34 3.72 18.88
CA GLY A 256 -38.57 4.91 19.28
C GLY A 256 -37.05 4.71 19.26
N GLN A 257 -36.53 3.68 18.60
CA GLN A 257 -35.10 3.44 18.41
C GLN A 257 -34.75 3.25 16.94
N LEU A 258 -33.54 3.66 16.54
CA LEU A 258 -33.00 3.25 15.24
C LEU A 258 -32.45 1.85 15.40
N LYS A 259 -32.83 0.96 14.49
CA LYS A 259 -32.41 -0.43 14.47
C LYS A 259 -31.84 -0.76 13.09
N VAL A 260 -30.81 -1.58 13.09
CA VAL A 260 -30.15 -2.08 11.90
C VAL A 260 -30.60 -3.51 11.67
N TYR A 261 -31.03 -3.82 10.46
CA TYR A 261 -31.47 -5.15 10.03
C TYR A 261 -30.68 -5.62 8.82
N ASP A 262 -30.65 -6.93 8.59
CA ASP A 262 -30.20 -7.49 7.32
C ASP A 262 -31.13 -7.05 6.18
N LEU A 263 -30.61 -7.07 4.95
CA LEU A 263 -31.40 -6.75 3.76
C LEU A 263 -32.59 -7.71 3.59
N ASP A 264 -33.66 -7.19 2.97
CA ASP A 264 -34.85 -7.95 2.60
C ASP A 264 -35.56 -8.64 3.81
N THR A 265 -35.48 -8.00 4.99
CA THR A 265 -36.14 -8.42 6.24
C THR A 265 -37.18 -7.39 6.76
N ASP A 266 -38.07 -7.83 7.65
CA ASP A 266 -39.14 -7.00 8.23
C ASP A 266 -38.86 -6.59 9.70
N ILE A 267 -39.78 -5.83 10.31
CA ILE A 267 -39.63 -5.32 11.69
C ILE A 267 -39.66 -6.42 12.77
N THR A 268 -40.14 -7.62 12.43
CA THR A 268 -40.22 -8.75 13.35
C THR A 268 -38.95 -9.61 13.31
N SER A 269 -38.12 -9.40 12.29
CA SER A 269 -36.87 -10.12 12.09
C SER A 269 -35.83 -9.74 13.17
N PRO A 270 -34.88 -10.65 13.49
CA PRO A 270 -33.80 -10.33 14.42
C PRO A 270 -32.99 -9.11 13.93
N GLN A 271 -32.86 -8.09 14.78
CA GLN A 271 -32.00 -6.94 14.47
C GLN A 271 -30.51 -7.31 14.54
N LEU A 272 -29.71 -6.72 13.67
CA LEU A 272 -28.24 -6.73 13.76
C LEU A 272 -27.78 -5.90 14.95
N SER A 273 -28.43 -4.76 15.20
CA SER A 273 -28.08 -3.87 16.32
C SER A 273 -29.20 -2.87 16.59
N ALA A 274 -29.35 -2.48 17.86
CA ALA A 274 -30.06 -1.28 18.23
C ALA A 274 -29.06 -0.14 18.39
N ILE A 275 -29.36 1.00 17.80
CA ILE A 275 -28.51 2.18 17.87
C ILE A 275 -29.02 3.07 19.04
N SER A 276 -28.26 3.12 20.13
CA SER A 276 -28.56 3.91 21.32
C SER A 276 -28.15 5.39 21.19
N GLY A 277 -28.96 6.29 21.74
CA GLY A 277 -28.77 7.76 21.71
C GLY A 277 -30.10 8.52 21.56
N SER A 278 -30.23 9.72 22.13
CA SER A 278 -31.51 10.44 22.26
C SER A 278 -31.78 11.53 21.22
N THR A 279 -30.84 11.86 20.32
CA THR A 279 -31.01 12.95 19.33
C THR A 279 -30.50 12.59 17.94
N TRP A 280 -31.34 11.91 17.16
CA TRP A 280 -31.09 11.49 15.77
C TRP A 280 -31.56 12.50 14.72
N ARG A 281 -32.66 13.16 15.04
CA ARG A 281 -33.32 14.11 14.16
C ARG A 281 -32.46 15.37 14.04
N GLY A 282 -32.05 15.69 12.83
CA GLY A 282 -31.20 16.85 12.55
C GLY A 282 -29.75 16.69 12.98
N THR A 283 -29.27 15.46 13.25
CA THR A 283 -27.86 15.17 13.51
C THR A 283 -27.27 14.26 12.42
N THR A 284 -26.01 14.52 12.06
CA THR A 284 -25.29 13.67 11.10
C THR A 284 -24.75 12.43 11.79
N SER A 285 -25.04 11.26 11.22
CA SER A 285 -24.51 9.97 11.65
C SER A 285 -23.61 9.38 10.58
N LYS A 286 -22.51 8.73 10.99
CA LYS A 286 -21.59 8.05 10.07
C LYS A 286 -22.02 6.60 9.93
N PHE A 287 -22.31 6.15 8.72
CA PHE A 287 -22.66 4.75 8.41
C PHE A 287 -21.68 4.15 7.42
N GLY A 288 -21.72 2.83 7.27
CA GLY A 288 -20.95 2.15 6.25
C GLY A 288 -20.82 0.65 6.49
N MET A 289 -19.88 0.05 5.76
CA MET A 289 -19.51 -1.35 5.86
C MET A 289 -18.00 -1.49 6.01
N THR A 290 -17.57 -2.28 6.99
CA THR A 290 -16.19 -2.78 7.07
C THR A 290 -16.17 -4.22 6.59
N PHE A 291 -15.20 -4.54 5.75
CA PHE A 291 -14.99 -5.87 5.23
C PHE A 291 -13.75 -6.47 5.89
N TYR A 292 -13.77 -7.77 6.14
CA TYR A 292 -12.65 -8.53 6.69
C TYR A 292 -12.38 -9.79 5.87
N SER A 293 -11.14 -10.28 5.98
CA SER A 293 -10.68 -11.49 5.32
C SER A 293 -11.53 -12.70 5.70
N GLY A 294 -11.79 -13.58 4.75
CA GLY A 294 -12.68 -14.73 4.96
C GLY A 294 -14.17 -14.41 4.80
N PHE A 295 -14.49 -13.27 4.18
CA PHE A 295 -15.83 -12.87 3.77
C PHE A 295 -16.74 -12.52 4.96
N TYR A 296 -16.24 -11.64 5.83
CA TYR A 296 -17.05 -11.03 6.87
C TYR A 296 -17.29 -9.57 6.51
N CYS A 297 -18.54 -9.13 6.61
CA CYS A 297 -18.94 -7.74 6.43
C CYS A 297 -19.70 -7.30 7.66
N TYR A 298 -19.49 -6.07 8.12
CA TYR A 298 -20.13 -5.52 9.30
C TYR A 298 -20.75 -4.17 8.99
N ALA A 299 -22.00 -3.98 9.41
CA ALA A 299 -22.59 -2.65 9.45
C ALA A 299 -21.81 -1.80 10.45
N MET A 300 -21.62 -0.53 10.12
CA MET A 300 -20.92 0.40 10.99
C MET A 300 -21.79 1.56 11.41
N LYS A 301 -21.52 2.06 12.61
CA LYS A 301 -21.82 3.44 12.98
C LYS A 301 -20.70 4.07 13.77
N ASP A 302 -20.38 5.33 13.48
CA ASP A 302 -19.42 6.15 14.25
C ASP A 302 -18.11 5.39 14.56
N TYR A 303 -17.64 4.63 13.56
CA TYR A 303 -16.43 3.80 13.62
C TYR A 303 -16.50 2.51 14.45
N SER A 304 -17.64 2.19 15.06
CA SER A 304 -17.89 0.91 15.71
C SER A 304 -18.56 -0.07 14.74
N ASN A 305 -18.04 -1.30 14.69
CA ASN A 305 -18.65 -2.39 13.95
C ASN A 305 -19.79 -3.02 14.77
N TYR A 306 -20.89 -3.34 14.11
CA TYR A 306 -22.02 -4.06 14.71
C TYR A 306 -21.90 -5.57 14.49
N ARG A 307 -23.04 -6.28 14.38
CA ARG A 307 -23.07 -7.69 14.00
C ARG A 307 -22.71 -7.89 12.53
N ARG A 308 -22.25 -9.11 12.23
CA ARG A 308 -21.92 -9.57 10.89
C ARG A 308 -23.17 -9.54 10.02
N ILE A 309 -23.05 -8.93 8.84
CA ILE A 309 -24.06 -8.93 7.78
C ILE A 309 -23.97 -10.25 7.02
N THR A 310 -25.13 -10.82 6.70
CA THR A 310 -25.21 -12.02 5.87
C THR A 310 -25.51 -11.62 4.41
N PRO A 311 -24.80 -12.16 3.41
CA PRO A 311 -25.19 -12.00 2.02
C PRO A 311 -26.56 -12.62 1.74
N VAL A 312 -27.39 -11.93 0.96
CA VAL A 312 -28.75 -12.36 0.60
C VAL A 312 -29.01 -12.23 -0.90
N ARG A 313 -30.01 -12.96 -1.38
CA ARG A 313 -30.56 -12.80 -2.73
C ARG A 313 -31.63 -11.72 -2.75
N THR A 314 -31.61 -10.90 -3.80
CA THR A 314 -32.54 -9.78 -3.94
C THR A 314 -33.08 -9.61 -5.35
N GLY A 315 -34.29 -9.06 -5.43
CA GLY A 315 -34.96 -8.65 -6.67
C GLY A 315 -34.68 -7.21 -7.07
N VAL A 316 -33.97 -6.44 -6.23
CA VAL A 316 -33.65 -5.04 -6.54
C VAL A 316 -32.64 -5.00 -7.70
N ASN A 317 -33.05 -4.38 -8.81
CA ASN A 317 -32.25 -4.28 -10.03
C ASN A 317 -31.17 -3.19 -9.91
N THR A 318 -30.11 -3.49 -9.18
CA THR A 318 -28.89 -2.67 -9.10
C THR A 318 -27.77 -3.38 -9.86
N PRO A 319 -26.97 -2.67 -10.68
CA PRO A 319 -25.86 -3.29 -11.41
C PRO A 319 -24.87 -3.99 -10.47
N VAL A 320 -24.34 -5.14 -10.89
CA VAL A 320 -23.28 -5.84 -10.15
C VAL A 320 -22.07 -4.94 -9.97
N ASN A 321 -21.36 -5.07 -8.84
CA ASN A 321 -20.25 -4.23 -8.41
C ASN A 321 -20.66 -2.78 -8.07
N THR A 322 -21.90 -2.55 -7.70
CA THR A 322 -22.39 -1.21 -7.37
C THR A 322 -22.87 -1.15 -5.92
N LEU A 323 -22.38 -0.14 -5.20
CA LEU A 323 -22.98 0.27 -3.94
C LEU A 323 -24.19 1.15 -4.25
N CYS A 324 -25.36 0.71 -3.82
CA CYS A 324 -26.59 1.46 -3.79
C CYS A 324 -26.86 1.95 -2.35
N ILE A 325 -27.20 3.22 -2.22
CA ILE A 325 -27.68 3.84 -0.99
C ILE A 325 -29.01 4.50 -1.33
N ARG A 326 -30.11 4.06 -0.69
CA ARG A 326 -31.46 4.49 -1.05
C ARG A 326 -32.37 4.68 0.17
N SER A 327 -33.50 5.34 -0.02
CA SER A 327 -34.59 5.29 0.96
C SER A 327 -35.42 4.01 0.81
N GLY A 328 -36.24 3.70 1.81
CA GLY A 328 -37.36 2.79 1.61
C GLY A 328 -38.46 3.36 0.71
N ASP A 329 -39.48 2.55 0.49
CA ASP A 329 -40.62 2.86 -0.39
C ASP A 329 -41.46 4.05 0.12
N ASN A 330 -41.45 4.29 1.43
CA ASN A 330 -42.09 5.42 2.10
C ASN A 330 -41.02 6.33 2.74
N PRO A 331 -40.34 7.19 1.96
CA PRO A 331 -39.20 7.95 2.43
C PRO A 331 -39.57 8.93 3.56
N VAL A 332 -38.59 9.22 4.41
CA VAL A 332 -38.66 10.39 5.30
C VAL A 332 -38.37 11.63 4.47
N ARG A 333 -39.21 12.68 4.65
CA ARG A 333 -39.23 13.85 3.76
C ARG A 333 -37.84 14.47 3.57
N GLU A 334 -37.09 14.68 4.64
CA GLU A 334 -35.81 15.34 4.52
C GLU A 334 -34.69 14.41 4.97
N THR A 335 -34.07 13.73 4.02
CA THR A 335 -32.81 13.01 4.22
C THR A 335 -31.68 13.76 3.52
N GLY A 336 -30.44 13.43 3.86
CA GLY A 336 -29.34 13.86 3.02
C GLY A 336 -27.99 13.26 3.38
N PHE A 337 -27.03 13.59 2.52
CA PHE A 337 -25.71 13.00 2.44
C PHE A 337 -24.65 14.09 2.34
N SER A 338 -23.59 14.02 3.14
CA SER A 338 -22.49 14.99 3.03
C SER A 338 -21.16 14.39 2.62
N TYR A 339 -21.05 13.07 2.63
CA TYR A 339 -19.79 12.38 2.46
C TYR A 339 -20.04 10.94 2.00
N LEU A 340 -19.22 10.47 1.06
CA LEU A 340 -19.09 9.07 0.70
C LEU A 340 -17.60 8.79 0.45
N GLU A 341 -17.11 7.68 0.99
CA GLU A 341 -15.76 7.19 0.73
C GLU A 341 -15.77 5.69 0.54
N SER A 342 -15.10 5.23 -0.50
CA SER A 342 -14.71 3.83 -0.69
C SER A 342 -13.19 3.72 -0.64
N ARG A 343 -12.69 2.87 0.25
CA ARG A 343 -11.28 2.47 0.34
C ARG A 343 -11.20 1.00 -0.06
N ILE A 344 -10.51 0.73 -1.16
CA ILE A 344 -10.39 -0.60 -1.76
C ILE A 344 -8.90 -0.93 -1.84
N PRO A 345 -8.31 -1.51 -0.78
CA PRO A 345 -6.93 -1.97 -0.83
C PRO A 345 -6.78 -3.03 -1.92
N ARG A 346 -5.69 -2.97 -2.69
CA ARG A 346 -5.34 -3.96 -3.72
C ARG A 346 -4.29 -4.96 -3.25
N GLU A 347 -3.66 -4.67 -2.12
CA GLU A 347 -2.67 -5.52 -1.49
C GLU A 347 -2.62 -5.31 0.03
N ILE A 348 -1.98 -6.25 0.71
CA ILE A 348 -1.51 -6.09 2.09
C ILE A 348 0.00 -5.94 2.00
N LEU A 349 0.51 -4.76 2.34
CA LEU A 349 1.95 -4.50 2.32
C LEU A 349 2.59 -5.09 3.59
N THR A 350 3.34 -6.18 3.40
CA THR A 350 4.24 -6.73 4.42
C THR A 350 5.66 -6.69 3.87
N HIS A 351 6.53 -5.93 4.52
CA HIS A 351 7.92 -5.74 4.08
C HIS A 351 8.89 -6.18 5.17
N ARG A 352 9.92 -6.95 4.81
CA ARG A 352 11.02 -7.29 5.71
C ARG A 352 12.16 -6.31 5.47
N LEU A 353 12.59 -5.60 6.51
CA LEU A 353 13.63 -4.58 6.36
C LEU A 353 14.95 -5.16 5.84
N THR A 354 15.61 -4.37 5.01
CA THR A 354 16.94 -4.61 4.47
C THR A 354 17.82 -3.35 4.64
N LEU A 355 19.12 -3.48 4.47
CA LEU A 355 20.05 -2.33 4.54
C LEU A 355 19.81 -1.30 3.44
N GLU A 356 19.14 -1.68 2.35
CA GLU A 356 18.80 -0.78 1.23
C GLU A 356 17.66 0.19 1.61
N ASP A 357 16.88 -0.13 2.63
CA ASP A 357 15.73 0.66 3.07
C ASP A 357 16.11 1.88 3.93
N VAL A 358 17.41 2.19 4.08
CA VAL A 358 17.86 3.32 4.90
C VAL A 358 17.19 4.63 4.44
N GLY A 359 16.56 5.35 5.35
CA GLY A 359 15.83 6.59 5.08
C GLY A 359 14.49 6.41 4.36
N ALA A 360 14.09 5.18 4.00
CA ALA A 360 12.85 4.92 3.29
C ALA A 360 11.63 5.39 4.09
N THR A 361 10.51 5.59 3.40
CA THR A 361 9.23 5.96 3.99
C THR A 361 8.22 4.84 3.79
N PHE A 362 7.69 4.31 4.89
CA PHE A 362 6.57 3.39 4.89
C PHE A 362 5.30 4.17 5.23
N TYR A 363 4.38 4.21 4.28
CA TYR A 363 3.15 4.97 4.36
C TYR A 363 1.95 4.04 4.51
N CYS A 364 1.11 4.34 5.49
CA CYS A 364 -0.12 3.64 5.80
C CYS A 364 -1.32 4.59 5.60
N PRO A 365 -1.94 4.59 4.41
CA PRO A 365 -3.10 5.43 4.10
C PRO A 365 -4.42 4.88 4.67
N TYR A 366 -4.44 3.63 5.14
CA TYR A 366 -5.66 2.90 5.50
C TYR A 366 -5.62 2.37 6.93
N ALA A 367 -6.78 2.33 7.60
CA ALA A 367 -6.87 1.74 8.93
C ALA A 367 -6.68 0.23 8.88
N TYR A 368 -7.16 -0.38 7.80
CA TYR A 368 -7.00 -1.80 7.50
C TYR A 368 -6.85 -1.96 5.97
N PRO A 369 -6.00 -2.89 5.52
CA PRO A 369 -5.01 -3.60 6.32
C PRO A 369 -3.88 -2.64 6.71
N HIS A 370 -3.25 -2.87 7.85
CA HIS A 370 -2.08 -2.08 8.25
C HIS A 370 -0.90 -2.39 7.32
N THR A 371 -0.08 -1.39 7.01
CA THR A 371 1.27 -1.63 6.52
C THR A 371 2.08 -2.31 7.63
N SER A 372 2.62 -3.49 7.34
CA SER A 372 3.37 -4.30 8.29
C SER A 372 4.84 -4.36 7.91
N LEU A 373 5.70 -4.09 8.89
CA LEU A 373 7.14 -4.09 8.75
C LEU A 373 7.73 -5.17 9.64
N ILE A 374 8.53 -6.07 9.08
CA ILE A 374 9.25 -7.10 9.82
C ILE A 374 10.67 -6.61 10.08
N LEU A 375 11.04 -6.50 11.35
CA LEU A 375 12.40 -6.24 11.79
C LEU A 375 13.18 -7.55 11.84
N PRO A 376 14.16 -7.76 10.94
CA PRO A 376 14.88 -9.02 10.86
C PRO A 376 15.83 -9.22 12.04
N ASP A 377 16.13 -10.47 12.36
CA ASP A 377 17.19 -10.86 13.31
C ASP A 377 18.60 -10.80 12.67
N THR A 378 18.78 -9.92 11.70
CA THR A 378 20.07 -9.58 11.11
C THR A 378 20.51 -8.24 11.70
N PRO A 379 21.76 -8.07 12.15
CA PRO A 379 22.21 -6.80 12.73
C PRO A 379 22.15 -5.63 11.73
N PHE A 380 21.62 -4.48 12.17
CA PHE A 380 21.63 -3.21 11.44
C PHE A 380 22.61 -2.22 12.07
N PRO A 381 23.21 -1.30 11.29
CA PRO A 381 24.08 -0.26 11.85
C PRO A 381 23.31 0.68 12.79
N THR A 382 23.95 1.07 13.90
CA THR A 382 23.43 2.11 14.79
C THR A 382 23.21 3.43 14.05
N GLY A 383 22.03 4.02 14.25
CA GLY A 383 21.56 5.19 13.53
C GLY A 383 20.90 4.89 12.18
N PHE A 384 20.84 3.62 11.73
CA PHE A 384 19.96 3.24 10.63
C PHE A 384 18.53 3.65 10.99
N SER A 385 17.84 4.32 10.08
CA SER A 385 16.49 4.81 10.36
C SER A 385 15.61 4.83 9.13
N ILE A 386 14.31 4.73 9.35
CA ILE A 386 13.25 4.85 8.35
C ILE A 386 12.14 5.74 8.89
N ASN A 387 11.30 6.24 7.99
CA ASN A 387 10.12 7.02 8.33
C ASN A 387 8.88 6.12 8.28
N LEU A 388 8.05 6.22 9.32
CA LEU A 388 6.73 5.59 9.38
C LEU A 388 5.69 6.70 9.35
N ILE A 389 4.79 6.68 8.37
CA ILE A 389 3.73 7.68 8.23
C ILE A 389 2.40 6.94 8.20
N ALA A 390 1.48 7.34 9.07
CA ALA A 390 0.11 6.84 9.08
C ALA A 390 -0.89 8.01 9.04
N GLU A 391 -1.91 7.94 8.17
CA GLU A 391 -2.94 8.99 8.09
C GLU A 391 -3.98 8.89 9.20
N GLY A 392 -4.42 10.01 9.77
CA GLY A 392 -5.57 10.07 10.69
C GLY A 392 -5.47 9.06 11.85
N ASN A 393 -6.47 8.19 11.99
CA ASN A 393 -6.55 7.17 13.05
C ASN A 393 -5.99 5.80 12.60
N THR A 394 -4.97 5.78 11.74
CA THR A 394 -4.33 4.56 11.24
C THR A 394 -2.95 4.36 11.89
N SER A 395 -2.34 3.19 11.68
CA SER A 395 -1.02 2.87 12.21
C SER A 395 -0.24 1.92 11.29
N ASN A 396 1.08 2.05 11.29
CA ASN A 396 1.98 1.01 10.80
C ASN A 396 2.20 -0.01 11.93
N ILE A 397 2.30 -1.29 11.58
CA ILE A 397 2.69 -2.35 12.51
C ILE A 397 4.16 -2.65 12.31
N VAL A 398 4.93 -2.63 13.38
CA VAL A 398 6.34 -3.02 13.40
C VAL A 398 6.45 -4.33 14.19
N HIS A 399 6.78 -5.41 13.49
CA HIS A 399 6.84 -6.78 13.98
C HIS A 399 8.31 -7.21 14.14
N PRO A 400 8.78 -7.52 15.36
CA PRO A 400 10.08 -8.18 15.52
C PRO A 400 10.00 -9.61 14.97
N GLU A 401 10.92 -10.02 14.10
CA GLU A 401 10.94 -11.36 13.48
C GLU A 401 10.98 -12.48 14.54
N ASN A 402 11.62 -12.23 15.68
CA ASN A 402 11.67 -13.16 16.80
C ASN A 402 12.03 -12.43 18.12
N LYS A 403 12.25 -13.21 19.18
CA LYS A 403 12.53 -12.70 20.53
C LYS A 403 13.89 -12.00 20.71
N ASN A 404 14.78 -12.10 19.73
CA ASN A 404 16.11 -11.46 19.77
C ASN A 404 16.09 -10.01 19.29
N VAL A 405 15.00 -9.58 18.64
CA VAL A 405 14.80 -8.21 18.17
C VAL A 405 13.84 -7.51 19.13
N THR A 406 14.23 -6.34 19.62
CA THR A 406 13.43 -5.58 20.60
C THR A 406 13.10 -4.18 20.10
N ILE A 407 11.96 -3.68 20.54
CA ILE A 407 11.42 -2.37 20.18
C ILE A 407 11.17 -1.57 21.46
N ILE A 408 11.61 -0.32 21.46
CA ILE A 408 11.36 0.68 22.49
C ILE A 408 10.31 1.65 21.94
N THR A 409 9.17 1.78 22.62
CA THR A 409 8.07 2.67 22.22
C THR A 409 7.95 3.86 23.17
N GLY A 410 8.70 4.94 22.89
CA GLY A 410 8.74 6.13 23.73
C GLY A 410 9.96 6.20 24.67
N SER A 411 10.11 7.34 25.36
CA SER A 411 11.31 7.70 26.12
C SER A 411 11.62 6.78 27.32
N ASP A 412 10.57 6.27 27.98
CA ASP A 412 10.68 5.54 29.25
C ASP A 412 10.23 4.08 29.13
N ALA A 413 10.02 3.59 27.92
CA ALA A 413 9.59 2.23 27.68
C ALA A 413 10.77 1.24 27.77
N LEU A 414 10.53 0.09 28.39
CA LEU A 414 11.48 -1.01 28.34
C LEU A 414 11.46 -1.68 26.95
N PRO A 415 12.62 -2.13 26.43
CA PRO A 415 12.66 -2.88 25.18
C PRO A 415 11.80 -4.15 25.26
N ALA A 416 10.94 -4.37 24.27
CA ALA A 416 10.06 -5.53 24.20
C ALA A 416 10.13 -6.21 22.82
N SER A 417 10.03 -7.54 22.80
CA SER A 417 9.93 -8.34 21.56
C SER A 417 8.48 -8.66 21.21
N SER A 418 7.68 -7.60 21.06
CA SER A 418 6.27 -7.67 20.67
C SER A 418 5.96 -6.61 19.62
N ASP A 419 4.85 -6.80 18.90
CA ASP A 419 4.37 -5.84 17.92
C ASP A 419 4.23 -4.43 18.50
N ALA A 420 4.72 -3.45 17.76
CA ALA A 420 4.55 -2.05 18.07
C ALA A 420 3.73 -1.35 16.99
N TYR A 421 2.89 -0.41 17.40
CA TYR A 421 2.02 0.35 16.51
C TYR A 421 2.51 1.79 16.42
N ALA A 422 2.89 2.22 15.22
CA ALA A 422 3.29 3.59 14.93
C ALA A 422 2.15 4.35 14.24
N SER A 423 1.38 5.09 15.03
CA SER A 423 0.38 6.05 14.52
C SER A 423 1.04 7.39 14.18
N SER A 424 0.44 8.16 13.27
CA SER A 424 0.94 9.45 12.79
C SER A 424 2.35 9.36 12.12
N LYS A 425 3.10 10.46 12.11
CA LYS A 425 4.47 10.51 11.62
C LYS A 425 5.43 10.13 12.75
N LYS A 426 6.20 9.07 12.53
CA LYS A 426 7.20 8.51 13.46
C LYS A 426 8.47 8.16 12.72
N GLN A 427 9.57 8.05 13.46
CA GLN A 427 10.82 7.50 12.94
C GLN A 427 11.14 6.22 13.68
N LEU A 428 11.50 5.16 12.95
CA LEU A 428 12.05 3.94 13.54
C LEU A 428 13.57 3.97 13.36
N ILE A 429 14.32 3.82 14.45
CA ILE A 429 15.77 3.96 14.48
C ILE A 429 16.41 2.76 15.18
N GLN A 430 17.49 2.22 14.62
CA GLN A 430 18.34 1.24 15.28
C GLN A 430 19.22 1.95 16.31
N VAL A 431 19.09 1.59 17.59
CA VAL A 431 19.77 2.26 18.71
C VAL A 431 20.71 1.34 19.50
N GLY A 432 20.53 0.03 19.40
CA GLY A 432 21.32 -0.94 20.15
C GLY A 432 22.71 -1.20 19.54
N PRO A 433 23.77 -1.34 20.36
CA PRO A 433 25.08 -1.74 19.85
C PRO A 433 25.10 -3.17 19.28
N ASP A 434 24.06 -3.97 19.57
CA ASP A 434 23.83 -5.32 19.06
C ASP A 434 23.28 -5.35 17.62
N GLY A 435 22.89 -4.20 17.08
CA GLY A 435 22.22 -4.09 15.79
C GLY A 435 20.75 -4.57 15.79
N LYS A 436 20.16 -4.86 16.96
CA LYS A 436 18.85 -5.54 17.10
C LYS A 436 17.86 -4.84 18.04
N THR A 437 18.31 -3.82 18.78
CA THR A 437 17.41 -2.96 19.56
C THR A 437 17.00 -1.73 18.75
N TRP A 438 15.70 -1.51 18.63
CA TRP A 438 15.09 -0.45 17.83
C TRP A 438 14.27 0.50 18.70
N SER A 439 14.12 1.75 18.27
CA SER A 439 13.32 2.77 18.94
C SER A 439 12.36 3.44 17.97
N ILE A 440 11.11 3.62 18.38
CA ILE A 440 10.09 4.40 17.67
C ILE A 440 9.97 5.75 18.38
N ILE A 441 10.30 6.82 17.66
CA ILE A 441 10.25 8.21 18.16
C ILE A 441 9.18 9.04 17.44
#